data_AF-A0A925M9X0-F1
#
_entry.id   AF-A0A925M9X0-F1
#
_cell.length_a   1.000
_cell.length_b   1.000
_cell.length_c   1.000
_cell.angle_alpha   90.00
_cell.angle_beta   90.00
_cell.angle_gamma   90.00
#
_symmetry.space_group_name_H-M   'P 1'
#
loop_
_entity.id
_entity.type
_entity.pdbx_description
1 polymer ?
#
loop_
_entity_poly.entity_id
_entity_poly.type
_entity_poly.pdbx_seq_one_letter_code
_entity_poly.pdbx_strand_id
1 'polypeptide(L)'
;MQKDCEPVDTDHEPKPLSFVERSIPEGNRLAEQGKAKLRTAQSAEVTRATREDMITQAVDDFITALRADPYNVEATYSLAAAYATIGRAQCTINLLTRLLQMRPHAAKHADVEARLDRLLGRKQALDPDFAAMRKDERFRALIQKMCEGSDANCVYGAQRDNRER
;
A
#
# COMPACT_ATOMS: atom_id res chain seq x y z
N MET A 1 12.10 -11.36 20.83
CA MET A 1 12.37 -10.68 19.55
C MET A 1 11.41 -11.26 18.54
N GLN A 2 10.54 -10.44 17.94
CA GLN A 2 9.39 -10.89 17.15
C GLN A 2 9.85 -11.26 15.74
N LYS A 3 10.08 -12.56 15.50
CA LYS A 3 10.64 -13.12 14.25
C LYS A 3 9.69 -13.05 13.06
N ASP A 4 8.39 -12.90 13.31
CA ASP A 4 7.34 -12.96 12.28
C ASP A 4 7.35 -11.79 11.27
N CYS A 5 8.11 -10.74 11.55
CA CYS A 5 8.23 -9.55 10.70
C CYS A 5 9.62 -9.42 10.05
N GLU A 6 10.46 -10.46 10.11
CA GLU A 6 11.72 -10.48 9.39
C GLU A 6 11.43 -10.55 7.87
N PRO A 7 12.23 -9.89 7.03
CA PRO A 7 12.11 -10.08 5.59
C PRO A 7 12.22 -11.58 5.31
N VAL A 8 11.26 -12.10 4.54
CA VAL A 8 11.22 -13.52 4.19
C VAL A 8 12.54 -13.86 3.54
N ASP A 9 13.25 -14.84 4.10
CA ASP A 9 14.42 -15.42 3.47
C ASP A 9 14.05 -15.78 2.02
N THR A 10 14.90 -15.40 1.06
CA THR A 10 14.63 -15.61 -0.37
C THR A 10 14.36 -17.09 -0.68
N ASP A 11 14.91 -18.00 0.12
CA ASP A 11 14.71 -19.44 0.00
C ASP A 11 13.33 -19.91 0.51
N HIS A 12 12.66 -19.09 1.31
CA HIS A 12 11.33 -19.33 1.90
C HIS A 12 10.24 -18.43 1.29
N GLU A 13 10.57 -17.62 0.27
CA GLU A 13 9.57 -16.81 -0.41
C GLU A 13 8.59 -17.73 -1.17
N PRO A 14 7.27 -17.61 -0.93
CA PRO A 14 6.30 -18.43 -1.65
C PRO A 14 6.42 -18.17 -3.15
N LYS A 15 6.37 -19.25 -3.93
CA LYS A 15 6.49 -19.17 -5.40
C LYS A 15 5.49 -18.14 -5.96
N PRO A 16 5.92 -17.27 -6.88
CA PRO A 16 5.00 -16.35 -7.55
C PRO A 16 3.88 -17.14 -8.22
N LEU A 17 2.62 -16.77 -7.94
CA LEU A 17 1.47 -17.37 -8.61
C LEU A 17 1.18 -16.65 -9.92
N SER A 18 1.02 -17.39 -11.00
CA SER A 18 0.51 -16.85 -12.26
C SER A 18 -0.95 -16.39 -12.12
N PHE A 19 -1.44 -15.63 -13.11
CA PHE A 19 -2.84 -15.18 -13.12
C PHE A 19 -3.85 -16.33 -13.01
N VAL A 20 -3.55 -17.49 -13.61
CA VAL A 20 -4.45 -18.66 -13.65
C VAL A 20 -4.47 -19.44 -12.33
N GLU A 21 -3.36 -19.40 -11.59
CA GLU A 21 -3.24 -20.08 -10.28
C GLU A 21 -3.88 -19.27 -9.14
N ARG A 22 -4.19 -17.99 -9.39
CA ARG A 22 -4.78 -17.09 -8.40
C ARG A 22 -6.28 -17.26 -8.31
N SER A 23 -6.78 -17.34 -7.08
CA SER A 23 -8.21 -17.27 -6.79
C SER A 23 -8.59 -15.82 -6.46
N ILE A 24 -8.62 -14.95 -7.49
CA ILE A 24 -8.89 -13.51 -7.32
C ILE A 24 -10.24 -13.24 -6.64
N PRO A 25 -11.36 -13.90 -7.02
CA PRO A 25 -12.64 -13.67 -6.35
C PRO A 25 -12.62 -14.05 -4.86
N GLU A 26 -11.93 -15.13 -4.52
CA GLU A 26 -11.79 -15.59 -3.15
C GLU A 26 -10.90 -14.64 -2.32
N GLY A 27 -9.77 -14.22 -2.88
CA GLY A 27 -8.89 -13.23 -2.27
C GLY A 27 -9.65 -11.93 -1.95
N ASN A 28 -10.44 -11.43 -2.90
CA ASN A 28 -11.28 -10.24 -2.69
C ASN A 28 -12.35 -10.46 -1.62
N ARG A 29 -13.03 -11.62 -1.63
CA ARG A 29 -14.05 -11.95 -0.63
C ARG A 29 -13.46 -11.98 0.78
N LEU A 30 -12.33 -12.65 0.97
CA LEU A 30 -11.64 -12.75 2.26
C LEU A 30 -11.13 -11.38 2.72
N ALA A 31 -10.60 -10.56 1.81
CA ALA A 31 -10.19 -9.19 2.13
C ALA A 31 -11.38 -8.34 2.62
N GLU A 32 -12.54 -8.42 1.97
CA GLU A 32 -13.73 -7.68 2.43
C GLU A 32 -14.26 -8.18 3.78
N GLN A 33 -14.16 -9.49 4.05
CA GLN A 33 -14.49 -10.06 5.36
C GLN A 33 -13.58 -9.51 6.46
N GLY A 34 -12.26 -9.51 6.24
CA GLY A 34 -11.30 -8.95 7.19
C GLY A 34 -11.52 -7.46 7.43
N LYS A 35 -11.83 -6.69 6.38
CA LYS A 35 -12.17 -5.26 6.50
C LYS A 35 -13.45 -5.03 7.30
N ALA A 36 -14.48 -5.86 7.11
CA ALA A 36 -15.70 -5.77 7.90
C ALA A 36 -15.39 -5.97 9.39
N LYS A 37 -14.58 -6.99 9.73
CA LYS A 37 -14.13 -7.22 11.11
C LYS A 37 -13.35 -6.04 11.68
N LEU A 38 -12.41 -5.47 10.92
CA LEU A 38 -11.66 -4.29 11.37
C LEU A 38 -12.56 -3.07 11.63
N ARG A 39 -13.53 -2.82 10.74
CA ARG A 39 -14.48 -1.71 10.93
C ARG A 39 -15.31 -1.89 12.19
N THR A 40 -15.82 -3.10 12.44
CA THR A 40 -16.57 -3.39 13.65
C THR A 40 -15.69 -3.30 14.89
N ALA A 41 -14.44 -3.77 14.84
CA ALA A 41 -13.49 -3.68 15.95
C ALA A 41 -13.18 -2.23 16.37
N GLN A 42 -13.27 -1.27 15.43
CA GLN A 42 -13.10 0.16 15.68
C GLN A 42 -14.33 0.82 16.31
N SER A 43 -15.49 0.14 16.35
CA SER A 43 -16.68 0.67 17.00
C SER A 43 -16.43 0.91 18.49
N ALA A 44 -17.02 1.99 19.01
CA ALA A 44 -16.97 2.34 20.43
C ALA A 44 -17.72 1.33 21.33
N GLU A 45 -18.63 0.54 20.74
CA GLU A 45 -19.48 -0.42 21.45
C GLU A 45 -18.77 -1.74 21.76
N VAL A 46 -17.61 -1.99 21.14
CA VAL A 46 -16.90 -3.26 21.25
C VAL A 46 -15.90 -3.23 22.40
N THR A 47 -15.94 -4.26 23.26
CA THR A 47 -15.00 -4.40 24.38
C THR A 47 -13.57 -4.56 23.88
N ARG A 48 -12.59 -4.25 24.72
CA ARG A 48 -11.17 -4.43 24.38
C ARG A 48 -10.85 -5.87 23.96
N ALA A 49 -11.32 -6.86 24.71
CA ALA A 49 -11.05 -8.27 24.43
C ALA A 49 -11.64 -8.69 23.08
N THR A 50 -12.89 -8.29 22.81
CA THR A 50 -13.55 -8.54 21.52
C THR A 50 -12.83 -7.83 20.38
N ARG A 51 -12.34 -6.60 20.59
CA ARG A 51 -11.56 -5.87 19.59
C ARG A 51 -10.27 -6.60 19.24
N GLU A 52 -9.53 -7.08 20.23
CA GLU A 52 -8.28 -7.84 20.02
C GLU A 52 -8.53 -9.15 19.25
N ASP A 53 -9.60 -9.87 19.59
CA ASP A 53 -10.05 -11.07 18.88
C ASP A 53 -10.43 -10.76 17.42
N MET A 54 -11.25 -9.73 17.19
CA MET A 54 -11.67 -9.34 15.84
C MET A 54 -10.51 -8.87 14.97
N ILE A 55 -9.54 -8.15 15.53
CA ILE A 55 -8.34 -7.75 14.78
C ILE A 55 -7.50 -8.98 14.42
N THR A 56 -7.40 -9.96 15.33
CA THR A 56 -6.69 -11.22 15.06
C THR A 56 -7.36 -11.99 13.92
N GLN A 57 -8.68 -12.16 13.98
CA GLN A 57 -9.44 -12.79 12.90
C GLN A 57 -9.35 -12.03 11.57
N ALA A 58 -9.28 -10.70 11.60
CA ALA A 58 -9.08 -9.91 10.39
C ALA A 58 -7.68 -10.14 9.78
N VAL A 59 -6.65 -10.24 10.62
CA VAL A 59 -5.29 -10.61 10.17
C VAL A 59 -5.31 -11.96 9.47
N ASP A 60 -5.97 -12.96 10.05
CA ASP A 60 -6.08 -14.31 9.46
C ASP A 60 -6.83 -14.31 8.12
N ASP A 61 -7.92 -13.54 8.03
CA ASP A 61 -8.65 -13.35 6.76
C ASP A 61 -7.74 -12.76 5.68
N PHE A 62 -6.95 -11.73 6.01
CA PHE A 62 -6.04 -11.11 5.04
C PHE A 62 -4.88 -12.02 4.65
N ILE A 63 -4.31 -12.76 5.60
CA ILE A 63 -3.25 -13.75 5.29
C ILE A 63 -3.81 -14.80 4.33
N THR A 64 -5.02 -15.29 4.57
CA THR A 64 -5.68 -16.27 3.69
C THR A 64 -6.03 -15.63 2.34
N ALA A 65 -6.47 -14.38 2.31
CA ALA A 65 -6.68 -13.63 1.08
C ALA A 65 -5.41 -13.53 0.24
N LEU A 66 -4.25 -13.30 0.87
CA LEU A 66 -2.95 -13.22 0.20
C LEU A 66 -2.40 -14.57 -0.23
N ARG A 67 -2.85 -15.69 0.37
CA ARG A 67 -2.58 -17.04 -0.14
C ARG A 67 -3.37 -17.32 -1.41
N ALA A 68 -4.62 -16.88 -1.47
CA ALA A 68 -5.49 -16.99 -2.64
C ALA A 68 -5.06 -16.05 -3.79
N ASP A 69 -4.68 -14.82 -3.44
CA ASP A 69 -4.18 -13.81 -4.36
C ASP A 69 -3.01 -13.01 -3.72
N PRO A 70 -1.75 -13.39 -3.98
CA PRO A 70 -0.57 -12.70 -3.46
C PRO A 70 -0.39 -11.26 -3.93
N TYR A 71 -1.11 -10.84 -4.96
CA TYR A 71 -1.05 -9.49 -5.54
C TYR A 71 -2.26 -8.64 -5.16
N ASN A 72 -3.06 -9.08 -4.19
CA ASN A 72 -4.22 -8.34 -3.75
C ASN A 72 -3.81 -7.09 -2.96
N VAL A 73 -3.92 -5.94 -3.63
CA VAL A 73 -3.60 -4.61 -3.09
C VAL A 73 -4.41 -4.32 -1.83
N GLU A 74 -5.70 -4.63 -1.83
CA GLU A 74 -6.61 -4.31 -0.74
C GLU A 74 -6.31 -5.16 0.50
N ALA A 75 -6.06 -6.46 0.32
CA ALA A 75 -5.64 -7.35 1.40
C ALA A 75 -4.28 -6.92 1.97
N THR A 76 -3.30 -6.59 1.11
CA THR A 76 -1.97 -6.15 1.53
C THR A 76 -2.03 -4.87 2.37
N TYR A 77 -2.77 -3.86 1.88
CA TYR A 77 -2.91 -2.58 2.57
C TYR A 77 -3.67 -2.72 3.89
N SER A 78 -4.74 -3.54 3.90
CA SER A 78 -5.56 -3.75 5.09
C SER A 78 -4.83 -4.59 6.15
N LEU A 79 -4.03 -5.57 5.76
CA LEU A 79 -3.15 -6.32 6.67
C LEU A 79 -2.10 -5.41 7.29
N ALA A 80 -1.46 -4.55 6.48
CA ALA A 80 -0.52 -3.56 7.00
C ALA A 80 -1.20 -2.62 8.02
N ALA A 81 -2.47 -2.28 7.79
CA ALA A 81 -3.28 -1.50 8.71
C ALA A 81 -3.61 -2.23 10.01
N ALA A 82 -3.96 -3.51 9.94
CA ALA A 82 -4.20 -4.35 11.11
C ALA A 82 -2.93 -4.48 11.97
N TYR A 83 -1.78 -4.74 11.34
CA TYR A 83 -0.49 -4.83 12.04
C TYR A 83 -0.09 -3.54 12.74
N ALA A 84 -0.36 -2.38 12.13
CA ALA A 84 -0.10 -1.11 12.78
C ALA A 84 -0.96 -0.92 14.04
N THR A 85 -2.23 -1.36 13.99
CA THR A 85 -3.16 -1.27 15.12
C THR A 85 -2.68 -2.10 16.32
N ILE A 86 -2.04 -3.25 16.07
CA ILE A 86 -1.50 -4.13 17.12
C ILE A 86 -0.02 -3.87 17.44
N GLY A 87 0.53 -2.72 17.00
CA GLY A 87 1.89 -2.29 17.34
C GLY A 87 3.02 -3.00 16.58
N ARG A 88 2.72 -3.77 15.53
CA ARG A 88 3.71 -4.48 14.71
C ARG A 88 4.26 -3.59 13.58
N ALA A 89 4.96 -2.52 13.94
CA ALA A 89 5.45 -1.51 12.99
C ALA A 89 6.34 -2.09 11.87
N GLN A 90 7.24 -3.03 12.18
CA GLN A 90 8.12 -3.63 11.16
C GLN A 90 7.34 -4.44 10.12
N CYS A 91 6.35 -5.23 10.55
CA CYS A 91 5.45 -5.94 9.63
C CYS A 91 4.69 -4.97 8.72
N THR A 92 4.22 -3.85 9.27
CA THR A 92 3.56 -2.80 8.48
C THR A 92 4.51 -2.22 7.44
N ILE A 93 5.75 -1.88 7.82
CA ILE A 93 6.75 -1.33 6.88
C ILE A 93 7.00 -2.31 5.74
N ASN A 94 7.28 -3.58 6.03
CA ASN A 94 7.59 -4.58 5.00
C ASN A 94 6.44 -4.73 3.98
N LEU A 95 5.18 -4.80 4.46
CA LEU A 95 4.02 -4.92 3.58
C LEU A 95 3.80 -3.67 2.73
N LEU A 96 3.94 -2.48 3.31
CA LEU A 96 3.79 -1.22 2.58
C LEU A 96 4.89 -1.03 1.54
N THR A 97 6.14 -1.40 1.86
CA THR A 97 7.25 -1.40 0.91
C THR A 97 7.00 -2.37 -0.24
N ARG A 98 6.56 -3.61 0.04
CA ARG A 98 6.16 -4.57 -0.99
C ARG A 98 5.04 -4.03 -1.87
N LEU A 99 4.05 -3.35 -1.28
CA LEU A 99 2.92 -2.76 -2.00
C LEU A 99 3.35 -1.69 -3.02
N LEU A 100 4.38 -0.89 -2.69
CA LEU A 100 4.97 0.07 -3.64
C LEU A 100 5.78 -0.60 -4.77
N GLN A 101 6.30 -1.81 -4.53
CA GLN A 101 7.03 -2.59 -5.54
C GLN A 101 6.09 -3.34 -6.51
N MET A 102 4.84 -3.59 -6.12
CA MET A 102 3.83 -4.17 -7.02
C MET A 102 3.45 -3.16 -8.11
N ARG A 103 2.92 -3.65 -9.26
CA ARG A 103 2.55 -2.78 -10.40
C ARG A 103 1.79 -1.54 -9.91
N PRO A 104 2.10 -0.33 -10.40
CA PRO A 104 1.60 0.91 -9.81
C PRO A 104 0.07 0.93 -9.74
N HIS A 105 -0.47 0.78 -8.53
CA HIS A 105 -1.87 1.05 -8.24
C HIS A 105 -1.98 2.48 -7.71
N ALA A 106 -2.27 3.41 -8.61
CA ALA A 106 -2.33 4.85 -8.31
C ALA A 106 -3.23 5.19 -7.10
N ALA A 107 -4.29 4.41 -6.86
CA ALA A 107 -5.28 4.67 -5.82
C ALA A 107 -4.76 4.56 -4.37
N LYS A 108 -3.66 3.81 -4.12
CA LYS A 108 -3.13 3.63 -2.75
C LYS A 108 -1.72 4.19 -2.58
N HIS A 109 -1.06 4.65 -3.64
CA HIS A 109 0.35 5.05 -3.59
C HIS A 109 0.61 6.17 -2.58
N ALA A 110 -0.12 7.28 -2.68
CA ALA A 110 0.05 8.43 -1.79
C ALA A 110 -0.24 8.08 -0.32
N ASP A 111 -1.28 7.27 -0.07
CA ASP A 111 -1.63 6.81 1.28
C ASP A 111 -0.51 5.94 1.89
N VAL A 112 0.07 5.07 1.07
CA VAL A 112 1.16 4.16 1.47
C VAL A 112 2.43 4.94 1.78
N GLU A 113 2.83 5.89 0.93
CA GLU A 113 3.99 6.77 1.15
C GLU A 113 3.84 7.57 2.43
N ALA A 114 2.70 8.27 2.60
CA ALA A 114 2.45 9.08 3.79
C ALA A 114 2.48 8.25 5.08
N ARG A 115 2.00 7.00 5.01
CA ARG A 115 2.03 6.09 6.16
C ARG A 115 3.43 5.58 6.47
N LEU A 116 4.24 5.27 5.45
CA LEU A 116 5.65 4.89 5.61
C LEU A 116 6.46 6.04 6.20
N ASP A 117 6.27 7.27 5.71
CA ASP A 117 6.96 8.44 6.24
C ASP A 117 6.66 8.65 7.72
N ARG A 118 5.40 8.51 8.13
CA ARG A 118 5.01 8.58 9.54
C ARG A 118 5.69 7.49 10.39
N LEU A 119 5.70 6.24 9.91
CA LEU A 119 6.27 5.11 10.65
C LEU A 119 7.79 5.19 10.78
N LEU A 120 8.45 5.73 9.77
CA LEU A 120 9.90 5.90 9.74
C LEU A 120 10.35 7.24 10.31
N GLY A 121 9.43 8.05 10.83
CA GLY A 121 9.72 9.36 11.42
C GLY A 121 10.23 10.39 10.40
N ARG A 122 10.04 10.15 9.10
CA ARG A 122 10.42 11.10 8.05
C ARG A 122 9.41 12.24 8.06
N LYS A 123 9.88 13.44 8.42
CA LYS A 123 9.06 14.67 8.39
C LYS A 123 9.03 15.34 7.03
N GLN A 124 9.92 14.91 6.14
CA GLN A 124 10.12 15.48 4.82
C GLN A 124 9.86 14.37 3.80
N ALA A 125 9.21 14.72 2.68
CA ALA A 125 9.04 13.79 1.56
C ALA A 125 10.38 13.14 1.24
N LEU A 126 10.37 11.86 0.85
CA LEU A 126 11.55 11.07 0.52
C LEU A 126 12.57 11.80 -0.38
N ASP A 127 12.10 12.79 -1.15
CA ASP A 127 12.98 13.66 -1.91
C ASP A 127 12.40 15.09 -2.04
N PRO A 128 12.73 16.02 -1.11
CA PRO A 128 12.34 17.42 -1.24
C PRO A 128 13.01 18.09 -2.43
N ASP A 129 14.19 17.60 -2.83
CA ASP A 129 14.94 18.10 -3.98
C ASP A 129 14.24 17.72 -5.27
N PHE A 130 13.64 16.52 -5.37
CA PHE A 130 12.81 16.13 -6.50
C PHE A 130 11.50 16.93 -6.58
N ALA A 131 10.89 17.25 -5.44
CA ALA A 131 9.73 18.14 -5.40
C ALA A 131 10.08 19.57 -5.84
N ALA A 132 11.27 20.07 -5.48
CA ALA A 132 11.80 21.34 -5.95
C ALA A 132 12.17 21.28 -7.45
N MET A 133 12.79 20.19 -7.91
CA MET A 133 13.14 19.94 -9.30
C MET A 133 11.90 19.92 -10.21
N ARG A 134 10.79 19.32 -9.77
CA ARG A 134 9.51 19.38 -10.52
C ARG A 134 8.94 20.79 -10.66
N LYS A 135 9.29 21.70 -9.74
CA LYS A 135 8.90 23.12 -9.81
C LYS A 135 9.90 23.95 -10.61
N ASP A 136 11.11 23.44 -10.83
CA ASP A 136 12.13 24.10 -11.62
C ASP A 136 11.68 24.23 -13.08
N GLU A 137 11.75 25.46 -13.59
CA GLU A 137 11.24 25.81 -14.91
C GLU A 137 12.03 25.13 -16.04
N ARG A 138 13.34 24.93 -15.86
CA ARG A 138 14.19 24.25 -16.84
C ARG A 138 13.84 22.77 -16.90
N PHE A 139 13.61 22.14 -15.75
CA PHE A 139 13.18 20.75 -15.70
C PHE A 139 11.81 20.57 -16.35
N ARG A 140 10.84 21.45 -16.08
CA ARG A 140 9.51 21.41 -16.73
C ARG A 140 9.60 21.56 -18.24
N ALA A 141 10.41 22.50 -18.73
CA ALA A 141 10.63 22.71 -20.16
C ALA A 141 11.32 21.50 -20.82
N LEU A 142 12.26 20.84 -20.13
CA LEU A 142 12.91 19.62 -20.61
C LEU A 142 11.90 18.47 -20.75
N ILE A 143 11.09 18.24 -19.72
CA ILE A 143 10.05 17.20 -19.76
C ILE A 143 9.05 17.48 -20.87
N GLN A 144 8.61 18.72 -21.06
CA GLN A 144 7.70 19.10 -22.14
C GLN A 144 8.30 18.79 -23.52
N LYS A 145 9.57 19.16 -23.76
CA LYS A 145 10.27 18.82 -25.02
C LYS A 145 10.41 17.32 -25.24
N MET A 146 10.62 16.54 -24.17
CA MET A 146 10.67 15.08 -24.25
C MET A 146 9.29 14.50 -24.61
N CYS A 147 8.21 15.06 -24.07
CA CYS A 147 6.84 14.63 -24.39
C CYS A 147 6.44 14.97 -25.84
N GLU A 148 6.92 16.08 -26.39
CA GLU A 148 6.65 16.51 -27.78
C GLU A 148 7.20 15.53 -28.84
N GLY A 149 8.16 14.67 -28.47
CA GLY A 149 8.74 13.66 -29.34
C GLY A 149 8.20 12.23 -29.16
N SER A 150 7.28 12.01 -28.21
CA SER A 150 6.79 10.66 -27.87
C SER A 150 5.26 10.59 -27.92
N ASP A 151 4.71 9.82 -28.86
CA ASP A 151 3.26 9.64 -29.08
C ASP A 151 2.51 8.90 -27.93
N ALA A 152 3.21 8.46 -26.87
CA ALA A 152 2.62 7.69 -25.79
C ALA A 152 2.52 8.52 -24.50
N ASN A 153 1.31 9.00 -24.20
CA ASN A 153 0.80 9.40 -22.88
C ASN A 153 1.86 9.90 -21.87
N CYS A 154 2.26 11.16 -22.01
CA CYS A 154 3.01 11.86 -20.97
C CYS A 154 2.10 12.12 -19.76
N VAL A 155 2.17 11.26 -18.74
CA VAL A 155 1.32 11.31 -17.53
C VAL A 155 1.55 12.57 -16.67
N TYR A 156 2.58 13.37 -16.94
CA TYR A 156 3.00 14.50 -16.09
C TYR A 156 2.53 15.89 -16.54
N GLY A 157 1.62 16.00 -17.51
CA GLY A 157 1.15 17.28 -18.05
C GLY A 157 -0.34 17.63 -17.85
N ALA A 158 -1.18 16.73 -17.34
CA ALA A 158 -2.62 16.96 -17.26
C ALA A 158 -3.09 17.55 -15.91
N GLN A 159 -2.33 18.47 -15.33
CA GLN A 159 -2.91 19.47 -14.44
C GLN A 159 -3.05 20.75 -15.24
N ARG A 160 -4.14 20.84 -16.02
CA ARG A 160 -4.65 22.13 -16.45
C ARG A 160 -4.89 22.93 -15.18
N ASP A 161 -4.13 24.02 -15.02
CA ASP A 161 -4.36 25.05 -14.01
C ASP A 161 -5.83 25.46 -14.09
N ASN A 162 -6.68 24.92 -13.21
CA ASN A 162 -7.95 25.54 -12.88
C ASN A 162 -7.66 26.73 -11.97
N ARG A 163 -7.15 27.79 -12.58
CA ARG A 163 -7.12 29.14 -12.02
C ARG A 163 -7.49 30.13 -13.11
N GLU A 164 -8.76 30.13 -13.49
CA GLU A 164 -9.40 31.36 -13.93
C GLU A 164 -10.86 31.41 -13.43
N ARG A 165 -11.10 32.43 -12.59
CA ARG A 165 -12.35 33.00 -12.05
C ARG A 165 -12.98 32.33 -10.81
#